data_AF-A0A2E6XK82-F1
#
_entry.id   AF-A0A2E6XK82-F1
#
_cell.length_a   1.000
_cell.length_b   1.000
_cell.length_c   1.000
_cell.angle_alpha   90.00
_cell.angle_beta   90.00
_cell.angle_gamma   90.00
#
_symmetry.space_group_name_H-M   'P 1'
#
loop_
_entity.id
_entity.type
_entity.pdbx_description
1 polymer ?
#
loop_
_entity_poly.entity_id
_entity_poly.type
_entity_poly.pdbx_seq_one_letter_code
_entity_poly.pdbx_strand_id
1 'polypeptide(L)'
;CQIHYDAQLAGGGSKHLSLSVDDDGVMRKQDFPALQYLSRGPLWRVARPARLPASRDMSVKTLEDTPFYTRSQVCVDGREFMHESLDLRRFCLPWVQFLLPFRMPRVT
;
A
#
# COMPACT_ATOMS: atom_id res chain seq x y z
N CYS A 1 1.92 -6.85 -16.18
CA CYS A 1 1.51 -6.31 -14.86
C CYS A 1 2.56 -6.66 -13.79
N GLN A 2 2.73 -5.84 -12.75
CA GLN A 2 3.63 -6.12 -11.61
C GLN A 2 2.87 -6.04 -10.28
N ILE A 3 3.17 -6.94 -9.36
CA ILE A 3 2.52 -7.04 -8.06
C ILE A 3 3.59 -7.17 -6.96
N HIS A 4 3.52 -6.30 -5.96
CA HIS A 4 4.45 -6.30 -4.84
C HIS A 4 3.69 -6.30 -3.50
N TYR A 5 3.98 -7.28 -2.65
CA TYR A 5 3.50 -7.35 -1.28
C TYR A 5 4.68 -7.27 -0.31
N ASP A 6 4.52 -6.45 0.73
CA ASP A 6 5.46 -6.29 1.83
C ASP A 6 4.65 -6.30 3.14
N ALA A 7 4.95 -7.25 4.03
CA ALA A 7 4.25 -7.42 5.29
C ALA A 7 5.24 -7.54 6.44
N GLN A 8 5.07 -6.70 7.46
CA GLN A 8 5.75 -6.84 8.74
C GLN A 8 4.81 -7.56 9.72
N LEU A 9 5.22 -8.74 10.18
CA LEU A 9 4.44 -9.58 11.07
C LEU A 9 4.53 -9.05 12.51
N ALA A 10 3.45 -9.20 13.27
CA ALA A 10 3.40 -8.75 14.68
C ALA A 10 4.53 -9.34 15.53
N GLY A 11 4.90 -10.60 15.28
CA GLY A 11 5.99 -11.32 15.96
C GLY A 11 7.41 -10.99 15.49
N GLY A 12 7.62 -9.95 14.65
CA GLY A 12 8.95 -9.45 14.30
C GLY A 12 9.57 -10.02 13.01
N GLY A 13 8.85 -10.86 12.27
CA GLY A 13 9.28 -11.32 10.94
C GLY A 13 8.75 -10.43 9.80
N SER A 14 9.25 -10.65 8.59
CA SER A 14 8.68 -10.05 7.38
C SER A 14 8.34 -11.10 6.33
N LYS A 15 7.35 -10.79 5.49
CA LYS A 15 7.01 -11.54 4.29
C LYS A 15 7.01 -10.60 3.11
N HIS A 16 7.63 -11.01 2.03
CA HIS A 16 7.70 -10.23 0.81
C HIS A 16 7.35 -11.12 -0.38
N LEU A 17 6.61 -10.58 -1.35
CA LEU A 17 6.30 -11.25 -2.61
C LEU A 17 6.37 -10.23 -3.76
N SER A 18 7.09 -10.57 -4.82
CA SER A 18 7.23 -9.73 -6.01
C SER A 18 6.99 -10.60 -7.24
N LEU A 19 6.00 -10.23 -8.04
CA LEU A 19 5.50 -11.02 -9.16
C LEU A 19 5.37 -10.14 -10.40
N SER A 20 5.72 -10.69 -11.55
CA SER A 20 5.33 -10.19 -12.86
C SER A 20 4.28 -11.12 -13.47
N VAL A 21 3.36 -10.53 -14.22
CA VAL A 21 2.36 -11.24 -15.02
C VAL A 21 2.52 -10.74 -16.45
N ASP A 22 2.79 -11.64 -17.39
CA ASP A 22 2.84 -11.32 -18.81
C ASP A 22 1.44 -11.31 -19.45
N ASP A 23 1.39 -11.01 -20.75
CA ASP A 23 0.14 -10.84 -21.50
C ASP A 23 -0.60 -12.17 -21.69
N ASP A 24 0.10 -13.30 -21.58
CA ASP A 24 -0.45 -14.66 -21.59
C ASP A 24 -0.95 -15.10 -20.19
N GLY A 25 -0.78 -14.24 -19.18
CA GLY A 25 -1.19 -14.51 -17.80
C GLY A 25 -0.22 -15.37 -17.00
N VAL A 26 0.98 -15.67 -17.53
CA VAL A 26 1.99 -16.45 -16.83
C VAL A 26 2.62 -15.60 -15.73
N MET A 27 2.57 -16.13 -14.50
CA MET A 27 3.10 -15.47 -13.32
C MET A 27 4.53 -15.91 -13.03
N ARG A 28 5.44 -14.96 -12.83
CA ARG A 28 6.84 -15.22 -12.49
C ARG A 28 7.24 -14.42 -11.26
N LYS A 29 8.04 -15.03 -10.39
CA LYS A 29 8.73 -14.28 -9.34
C LYS A 29 9.76 -13.37 -10.01
N GLN A 30 9.86 -12.15 -9.51
CA GLN A 30 10.87 -11.19 -9.94
C GLN A 30 11.55 -10.55 -8.73
N ASP A 31 12.60 -9.78 -8.99
CA ASP A 31 13.29 -9.04 -7.96
C ASP A 31 12.39 -8.00 -7.30
N PHE A 32 12.76 -7.67 -6.06
CA PHE A 32 12.07 -6.67 -5.26
C PHE A 32 12.58 -5.28 -5.64
N PRO A 33 11.68 -4.36 -6.03
CA PRO A 33 12.06 -2.97 -6.18
C PRO A 33 12.59 -2.39 -4.86
N ALA A 34 13.29 -1.25 -4.98
CA ALA A 34 13.70 -0.48 -3.82
C ALA A 34 12.49 -0.12 -2.94
N LEU A 35 12.70 -0.12 -1.62
CA LEU A 35 11.70 0.38 -0.69
C LEU A 35 11.74 1.90 -0.69
N GLN A 36 10.62 2.53 -1.02
CA GLN A 36 10.42 3.97 -0.98
C GLN A 36 9.40 4.31 0.09
N TYR A 37 9.56 5.47 0.72
CA TYR A 37 8.61 5.97 1.72
C TYR A 37 7.84 7.13 1.12
N LEU A 38 6.58 6.88 0.79
CA LEU A 38 5.71 7.93 0.26
C LEU A 38 5.32 8.90 1.38
N SER A 39 5.06 10.15 1.00
CA SER A 39 4.56 11.16 1.92
C SER A 39 3.31 10.68 2.64
N ARG A 40 3.30 10.86 3.95
CA ARG A 40 2.16 10.52 4.81
C ARG A 40 0.92 11.34 4.41
N GLY A 41 -0.26 10.74 4.53
CA GLY A 41 -1.53 11.44 4.32
C GLY A 41 -1.71 12.62 5.28
N PRO A 42 -2.50 13.63 4.90
CA PRO A 42 -2.65 14.86 5.68
C PRO A 42 -3.38 14.65 7.01
N LEU A 43 -4.30 13.68 7.10
CA LEU A 43 -5.19 13.54 8.25
C LEU A 43 -4.68 12.48 9.23
N TRP A 44 -4.49 11.24 8.78
CA TRP A 44 -4.17 10.12 9.68
C TRP A 44 -2.70 9.77 9.75
N ARG A 45 -1.90 10.25 8.81
CA ARG A 45 -0.44 10.10 8.78
C ARG A 45 0.06 8.65 8.89
N VAL A 46 -0.73 7.67 8.41
CA VAL A 46 -0.31 6.25 8.34
C VAL A 46 0.99 6.16 7.52
N ALA A 47 1.92 5.29 7.94
CA ALA A 47 3.16 5.07 7.20
C ALA A 47 2.88 4.44 5.84
N ARG A 48 3.60 4.87 4.80
CA ARG A 48 3.36 4.45 3.41
C ARG A 48 4.62 3.89 2.75
N PRO A 49 5.15 2.74 3.24
CA PRO A 49 6.20 2.02 2.54
C PRO A 49 5.66 1.48 1.21
N ALA A 50 6.40 1.67 0.12
CA ALA A 50 6.03 1.25 -1.22
C ALA A 50 7.24 0.61 -1.91
N ARG A 51 7.04 -0.54 -2.54
CA ARG A 51 8.05 -1.17 -3.40
C ARG A 51 7.85 -0.66 -4.82
N LEU A 52 8.64 0.34 -5.19
CA LEU A 52 8.52 1.03 -6.47
C LEU A 52 9.89 1.19 -7.12
N PRO A 53 9.99 1.20 -8.46
CA PRO A 53 11.22 1.57 -9.16
C PRO A 53 11.71 2.95 -8.71
N ALA A 54 13.00 3.08 -8.44
CA ALA A 54 13.58 4.36 -8.09
C ALA A 54 13.54 5.28 -9.32
N SER A 55 12.78 6.37 -9.24
CA SER A 55 12.69 7.37 -10.28
C SER A 55 12.62 8.78 -9.69
N ARG A 56 13.01 9.76 -10.51
CA ARG A 56 12.82 11.20 -10.24
C ARG A 56 11.45 11.69 -10.72
N ASP A 57 10.81 10.96 -11.64
CA ASP A 57 9.47 11.27 -12.14
C ASP A 57 8.44 10.35 -11.47
N MET A 58 8.04 10.75 -10.27
CA MET A 58 7.04 10.05 -9.47
C MET A 58 5.97 11.03 -9.01
N SER A 59 4.70 10.69 -9.28
CA SER A 59 3.54 11.42 -8.77
C SER A 59 2.66 10.51 -7.92
N VAL A 60 2.07 11.07 -6.86
CA VAL A 60 1.27 10.31 -5.89
C VAL A 60 -0.05 11.05 -5.66
N LYS A 61 -1.16 10.37 -5.94
CA LYS A 61 -2.52 10.85 -5.66
C LYS A 61 -3.16 9.97 -4.60
N THR A 62 -3.45 10.54 -3.44
CA THR A 62 -4.14 9.82 -2.36
C THR A 62 -5.63 9.71 -2.70
N LEU A 63 -6.13 8.47 -2.74
CA LEU A 63 -7.53 8.15 -3.00
C LEU A 63 -8.29 7.91 -1.71
N GLU A 64 -7.65 7.26 -0.73
CA GLU A 64 -8.23 7.01 0.60
C GLU A 64 -7.20 7.31 1.70
N ASP A 65 -7.65 8.04 2.73
CA ASP A 65 -6.87 8.34 3.94
C ASP A 65 -7.74 8.03 5.17
N THR A 66 -7.51 6.86 5.78
CA THR A 66 -8.25 6.38 6.96
C THR A 66 -7.29 6.16 8.14
N PRO A 67 -7.79 5.95 9.37
CA PRO A 67 -6.94 5.76 10.54
C PRO A 67 -5.92 4.63 10.43
N PHE A 68 -6.18 3.58 9.64
CA PHE A 68 -5.32 2.40 9.57
C PHE A 68 -5.02 1.94 8.14
N TYR A 69 -5.74 2.44 7.15
CA TYR A 69 -5.61 2.07 5.74
C TYR A 69 -5.48 3.32 4.87
N THR A 70 -4.58 3.27 3.89
CA THR A 70 -4.44 4.31 2.88
C THR A 70 -4.32 3.68 1.51
N ARG A 71 -5.06 4.23 0.53
CA ARG A 71 -4.94 3.85 -0.88
C ARG A 71 -4.51 5.04 -1.70
N SER A 72 -3.61 4.83 -2.64
CA SER A 72 -3.12 5.87 -3.53
C SER A 72 -2.81 5.33 -4.91
N GLN A 73 -3.06 6.16 -5.90
CA GLN A 73 -2.57 5.95 -7.24
C GLN A 73 -1.17 6.58 -7.32
N VAL A 74 -0.20 5.81 -7.81
CA VAL A 74 1.18 6.26 -7.98
C VAL A 74 1.58 6.07 -9.42
N CYS A 75 2.09 7.11 -10.06
CA CYS A 75 2.64 7.03 -11.40
C CYS A 75 4.17 7.17 -11.31
N VAL A 76 4.89 6.22 -11.90
CA VAL A 76 6.37 6.18 -11.95
C VAL A 76 6.79 5.95 -13.39
N ASP A 77 7.51 6.90 -13.99
CA ASP A 77 7.97 6.81 -15.39
C ASP A 77 6.85 6.44 -16.38
N GLY A 78 5.66 7.02 -16.21
CA GLY A 78 4.47 6.76 -17.04
C GLY A 78 3.76 5.43 -16.76
N ARG A 79 4.20 4.65 -15.76
CA ARG A 79 3.53 3.42 -15.31
C ARG A 79 2.68 3.70 -14.09
N GLU A 80 1.42 3.31 -14.17
CA GLU A 80 0.44 3.45 -13.09
C GLU A 80 0.48 2.25 -12.14
N PHE A 81 0.55 2.53 -10.85
CA PHE A 81 0.52 1.57 -9.76
C PHE A 81 -0.59 1.92 -8.78
N MET A 82 -1.30 0.89 -8.32
CA MET A 82 -2.15 1.02 -7.12
C MET A 82 -1.30 0.69 -5.90
N HIS A 83 -1.16 1.66 -5.00
CA HIS A 83 -0.45 1.51 -3.73
C HIS A 83 -1.43 1.46 -2.57
N GLU A 84 -1.32 0.41 -1.76
CA GLU A 84 -2.11 0.21 -0.56
C GLU A 84 -1.19 0.01 0.64
N SER A 85 -1.50 0.69 1.75
CA SER A 85 -0.79 0.53 3.02
C SER A 85 -1.78 0.26 4.15
N LEU A 86 -1.46 -0.70 5.00
CA LEU A 86 -2.33 -1.19 6.07
C LEU A 86 -1.54 -1.33 7.37
N ASP A 87 -1.99 -0.66 8.43
CA ASP A 87 -1.45 -0.76 9.78
C ASP A 87 -2.42 -1.55 10.68
N LEU A 88 -2.17 -2.85 10.79
CA LEU A 88 -3.00 -3.74 11.61
C LEU A 88 -2.85 -3.51 13.11
N ARG A 89 -1.71 -2.95 13.57
CA ARG A 89 -1.54 -2.60 14.99
C ARG A 89 -2.46 -1.44 15.34
N ARG A 90 -2.53 -0.44 14.46
CA ARG A 90 -3.46 0.68 14.60
C ARG A 90 -4.91 0.25 14.44
N PHE A 91 -5.19 -0.67 13.53
CA PHE A 91 -6.52 -1.27 13.39
C PHE A 91 -7.02 -1.89 14.70
N CYS A 92 -6.18 -2.60 15.45
CA CYS A 92 -6.57 -3.21 16.73
C CYS A 92 -6.86 -2.20 17.86
N LEU A 93 -6.62 -0.90 17.68
CA LEU A 93 -6.89 0.10 18.72
C LEU A 93 -8.41 0.31 18.87
N PRO A 94 -8.96 0.31 20.10
CA PRO A 94 -10.40 0.46 20.33
C PRO A 94 -11.01 1.69 19.65
N TRP A 95 -10.33 2.83 19.72
CA TRP A 95 -10.82 4.06 19.09
C TRP A 95 -10.89 3.96 17.56
N VAL A 96 -10.01 3.19 16.91
CA VAL A 96 -10.08 2.94 15.46
C VAL A 96 -11.27 2.04 15.15
N GLN A 97 -11.51 1.01 15.96
CA GLN A 97 -12.68 0.13 15.83
C GLN A 97 -14.00 0.93 15.96
N PHE A 98 -14.08 1.88 16.89
CA PHE A 98 -15.25 2.77 17.05
C PHE A 98 -15.52 3.66 15.84
N LEU A 99 -14.51 3.96 15.00
CA LEU A 99 -14.67 4.78 13.79
C LEU A 99 -15.14 3.99 12.57
N LEU A 100 -15.03 2.65 12.58
CA LEU A 100 -15.38 1.81 11.43
C LEU A 100 -16.80 2.04 10.90
N PRO A 101 -17.85 2.15 11.74
CA PRO A 101 -19.22 2.37 11.26
C PRO A 101 -19.41 3.68 10.49
N PHE A 102 -18.62 4.70 10.80
CA PHE A 102 -18.79 6.06 10.26
C PHE A 102 -17.94 6.32 9.01
N ARG A 103 -16.78 5.66 8.91
CA ARG A 103 -15.77 5.90 7.85
C ARG A 103 -15.75 4.82 6.78
N MET A 104 -16.54 3.75 6.93
CA MET A 104 -16.77 2.73 5.91
C MET A 104 -18.27 2.40 5.88
N PRO A 105 -19.11 3.24 5.25
CA PRO A 105 -20.53 2.91 5.08
C PRO A 105 -20.63 1.62 4.29
N ARG A 106 -21.05 0.54 4.95
CA ARG A 106 -21.41 -0.70 4.29
C ARG A 106 -22.81 -0.47 3.76
N VAL A 107 -22.97 -0.34 2.45
CA VAL A 107 -24.29 -0.45 1.84
C VAL A 107 -24.72 -1.89 2.08
N THR A 108 -25.70 -2.06 2.96
CA THR A 108 -26.40 -3.34 3.15
C THR A 108 -27.48 -3.50 2.10
#